data_AF-A0A433VHS5-F1
#
_entry.id   AF-A0A433VHS5-F1
#
_cell.length_a   1.000
_cell.length_b   1.000
_cell.length_c   1.000
_cell.angle_alpha   90.00
_cell.angle_beta   90.00
_cell.angle_gamma   90.00
#
_symmetry.space_group_name_H-M   'P 1'
#
loop_
_entity.id
_entity.type
_entity.pdbx_description
1 polymer ?
#
loop_
_entity_poly.entity_id
_entity_poly.type
_entity_poly.pdbx_seq_one_letter_code
_entity_poly.pdbx_strand_id
1 'polypeptide(L)' 'MLWGKGKQSEKQWRDVLGILKAQFDSLEYSYLINWAEYLAIAESLSEAFIEAGI' A
#
# COMPACT_ATOMS: atom_id res chain seq x y z
N MET A 1 -16.34 2.10 1.52
CA MET A 1 -15.80 1.39 2.69
C MET A 1 -14.44 2.02 2.98
N LEU A 2 -14.23 2.62 4.15
CA LEU A 2 -12.97 3.31 4.47
C LEU A 2 -12.06 2.30 5.18
N TRP A 3 -11.21 1.60 4.43
CA TRP A 3 -10.19 0.74 5.02
C TRP A 3 -9.28 1.60 5.92
N GLY A 4 -8.97 1.11 7.12
CA GLY A 4 -7.98 1.74 8.00
C GLY A 4 -8.38 3.02 8.73
N LYS A 5 -9.46 3.74 8.37
CA LYS A 5 -9.84 4.98 9.08
C LYS A 5 -10.16 4.72 10.56
N GLY A 6 -9.23 5.10 11.43
CA GLY A 6 -9.35 5.10 12.89
C GLY A 6 -8.60 3.98 13.63
N LYS A 7 -8.04 2.98 12.94
CA LYS A 7 -7.27 1.87 13.55
C LYS A 7 -6.16 1.35 12.63
N GLN A 8 -5.38 2.23 12.04
CA GLN A 8 -4.15 1.82 11.36
C GLN A 8 -3.16 1.36 12.42
N SER A 9 -2.88 0.06 12.46
CA SER A 9 -1.81 -0.43 13.31
C SER A 9 -0.48 -0.03 12.69
N GLU A 10 0.33 0.70 13.44
CA GLU A 10 1.74 0.97 13.15
C GLU A 10 2.52 -0.28 12.69
N LYS A 11 2.19 -1.46 13.24
CA LYS A 11 2.79 -2.72 12.82
C LYS A 11 2.35 -3.11 11.42
N GLN A 12 1.05 -3.09 11.14
CA GLN A 12 0.51 -3.44 9.81
C GLN A 12 1.05 -2.51 8.72
N TRP A 13 1.19 -1.22 9.03
CA TRP A 13 1.78 -0.26 8.11
C TRP A 13 3.24 -0.60 7.79
N ARG A 14 4.06 -0.85 8.81
CA ARG A 14 5.45 -1.30 8.60
C ARG A 14 5.56 -2.61 7.83
N ASP A 15 4.65 -3.55 8.04
CA ASP A 15 4.60 -4.81 7.30
C ASP A 15 4.33 -4.54 5.80
N VAL A 16 3.38 -3.65 5.47
CA VAL A 16 3.11 -3.23 4.08
C VAL A 16 4.34 -2.58 3.44
N LEU A 17 4.96 -1.61 4.12
CA LEU A 17 6.17 -0.94 3.62
C LEU A 17 7.32 -1.93 3.40
N GLY A 18 7.48 -2.91 4.30
CA GLY A 18 8.49 -3.96 4.19
C GLY A 18 8.28 -4.83 2.95
N ILE A 19 7.05 -5.24 2.67
CA ILE A 19 6.70 -6.04 1.48
C ILE A 19 6.98 -5.25 0.21
N LEU A 20 6.54 -3.98 0.16
CA LEU A 20 6.75 -3.11 -0.99
C LEU A 20 8.24 -2.95 -1.33
N LYS A 21 9.08 -2.70 -0.33
CA LYS A 21 10.54 -2.62 -0.51
C LYS A 21 11.16 -3.94 -0.97
N ALA A 22 10.74 -5.05 -0.35
CA ALA A 22 11.30 -6.37 -0.63
C ALA A 22 10.92 -6.91 -2.01
N GLN A 23 9.77 -6.49 -2.54
CA GLN A 23 9.21 -6.98 -3.81
C GLN A 23 9.24 -5.93 -4.93
N PHE A 24 9.88 -4.78 -4.74
CA PHE A 24 9.86 -3.66 -5.70
C PHE A 24 10.05 -4.10 -7.15
N ASP A 25 11.07 -4.90 -7.45
CA ASP A 25 11.37 -5.35 -8.81
C ASP A 25 10.38 -6.40 -9.38
N SER A 26 9.61 -7.08 -8.52
CA SER A 26 8.71 -8.18 -8.88
C SER A 26 7.23 -7.81 -8.83
N LEU A 27 6.89 -6.62 -8.33
CA LEU A 27 5.51 -6.16 -8.20
C LEU A 27 4.93 -5.77 -9.56
N GLU A 28 3.71 -6.27 -9.83
CA GLU A 28 2.91 -5.79 -10.94
C GLU A 28 2.12 -4.55 -10.52
N TYR A 29 2.71 -3.37 -10.70
CA TYR A 29 2.13 -2.09 -10.27
C TYR A 29 0.75 -1.82 -10.85
N SER A 30 0.54 -2.13 -12.13
CA SER A 30 -0.75 -1.94 -12.79
C SER A 30 -1.87 -2.75 -12.12
N TYR A 31 -1.56 -3.98 -11.70
CA TYR A 31 -2.50 -4.83 -10.98
C TYR A 31 -2.78 -4.29 -9.57
N LEU A 32 -1.73 -3.88 -8.84
CA LEU A 32 -1.87 -3.28 -7.51
C LEU A 32 -2.73 -2.01 -7.52
N ILE A 33 -2.49 -1.12 -8.48
CA ILE A 33 -3.24 0.13 -8.65
C ILE A 33 -4.71 -0.16 -8.96
N ASN A 34 -5.00 -1.11 -9.86
CA ASN A 34 -6.37 -1.51 -10.20
C ASN A 34 -7.15 -1.96 -8.95
N TRP A 35 -6.53 -2.79 -8.12
CA TRP A 35 -7.14 -3.24 -6.88
C TRP A 35 -7.28 -2.12 -5.85
N ALA A 36 -6.31 -1.21 -5.77
CA ALA A 36 -6.38 -0.10 -4.85
C ALA A 36 -7.52 0.87 -5.19
N GLU A 37 -7.78 1.10 -6.48
CA GLU A 37 -8.95 1.85 -6.95
C GLU A 37 -10.26 1.12 -6.61
N TYR A 38 -10.35 -0.17 -6.95
CA TYR A 38 -11.53 -0.99 -6.66
C TYR A 38 -11.89 -1.04 -5.17
N LEU A 39 -10.87 -1.13 -4.31
CA LEU A 39 -11.03 -1.17 -2.86
C LEU A 39 -11.14 0.22 -2.21
N ALA A 40 -11.01 1.30 -2.99
CA ALA A 40 -10.98 2.68 -2.54
C ALA A 40 -9.87 2.98 -1.49
N ILE A 41 -8.67 2.43 -1.75
CA ILE A 41 -7.45 2.62 -0.94
C ILE A 41 -6.27 3.20 -1.74
N ALA A 42 -6.54 3.76 -2.93
CA ALA A 42 -5.51 4.31 -3.82
C ALA A 42 -4.65 5.40 -3.13
N GLU A 43 -5.25 6.21 -2.27
CA GLU A 43 -4.53 7.22 -1.47
C GLU A 43 -3.52 6.56 -0.51
N SER A 44 -3.96 5.56 0.26
CA SER A 44 -3.08 4.80 1.16
C SER A 44 -1.99 4.03 0.41
N LEU A 45 -2.28 3.51 -0.78
CA LEU A 45 -1.24 2.88 -1.61
C LEU A 45 -0.20 3.91 -2.08
N SER A 46 -0.65 5.10 -2.49
CA SER A 46 0.25 6.19 -2.88
C SER A 46 1.15 6.62 -1.73
N GLU A 47 0.61 6.77 -0.51
CA GLU A 47 1.39 7.06 0.69
C GLU A 47 2.42 5.96 0.96
N ALA A 48 2.01 4.70 0.83
CA ALA A 48 2.89 3.56 1.04
C ALA A 48 4.06 3.51 0.04
N PHE A 49 3.85 3.88 -1.23
CA PHE A 49 4.94 3.99 -2.21
C PHE A 49 5.94 5.10 -1.84
N ILE A 50 5.43 6.29 -1.48
CA ILE A 50 6.26 7.43 -1.08
C ILE A 50 7.11 7.06 0.16
N GLU A 51 6.50 6.49 1.19
CA GLU A 51 7.21 6.07 2.41
C GLU A 51 8.15 4.87 2.19
N ALA A 52 7.83 4.03 1.22
CA ALA A 52 8.71 2.94 0.81
C ALA A 52 9.90 3.41 -0.03
N GLY A 53 9.86 4.64 -0.58
CA GLY A 53 10.92 5.22 -1.38
C GLY A 53 11.02 4.63 -2.79
N ILE A 54 9.86 4.30 -3.36
CA ILE A 54 9.70 3.60 -4.65
C ILE A 54 8.71 4.32 -5.55
#